data_AF-A0A011PG09-F1
#
_entry.id   AF-A0A011PG09-F1
#
_cell.length_a   1.000
_cell.length_b   1.000
_cell.length_c   1.000
_cell.angle_alpha   90.00
_cell.angle_beta   90.00
_cell.angle_gamma   90.00
#
_symmetry.space_group_name_H-M   'P 1'
#
loop_
_entity.id
_entity.type
_entity.pdbx_description
1 polymer ?
#
loop_
_entity_poly.entity_id
_entity_poly.type
_entity_poly.pdbx_seq_one_letter_code
_entity_poly.pdbx_strand_id
1 'polypeptide(L)'
;MRSRPGVESRRLPAAAPRRQSGVALLALLTLLTLWGLYLLVGELNVTQFQVARKEAAGAALAQAKQALIGRAAGDDNRPGSLPCPAVDESGVAPLFAGNQCPTYVGRLPWRTLDVGELRDAAGQLLWYALAPALRDDDSAQPINFETVPQLRLDGAPNVVAIVFAPGVPLANQNGRPGNAVADYLDGSNADGDQDFVSGPQSAAFNDVVLAVTRDDLFRVVNQRILGEVRARAENASLPDHGLLGYQALNGGFPAADGDTDGWADAGVLAGRLPYRDLSFSPAALAWLTANDWWRLVSYTQISPCLARIGIVGSAATMDVSGAGPACP
;
A
#
# COMPACT_ATOMS: atom_id res chain seq x y z
N MET A 1 -114.62 -1.30 -5.47
CA MET A 1 -115.29 -0.73 -6.66
C MET A 1 -115.16 0.79 -6.63
N ARG A 2 -114.78 1.40 -7.77
CA ARG A 2 -114.70 2.85 -8.11
C ARG A 2 -113.53 3.62 -7.43
N SER A 3 -112.39 3.99 -8.07
CA SER A 3 -112.09 4.74 -9.32
C SER A 3 -112.61 6.19 -9.23
N ARG A 4 -111.83 7.30 -9.29
CA ARG A 4 -110.79 7.85 -10.21
C ARG A 4 -110.22 9.16 -9.58
N PRO A 5 -109.47 10.06 -10.27
CA PRO A 5 -108.26 10.01 -11.13
C PRO A 5 -107.11 10.88 -10.49
N GLY A 6 -105.82 10.87 -10.84
CA GLY A 6 -105.12 10.98 -12.12
C GLY A 6 -104.62 12.42 -12.34
N VAL A 7 -103.32 12.71 -12.17
CA VAL A 7 -102.63 13.90 -12.75
C VAL A 7 -101.14 13.62 -13.04
N GLU A 8 -100.82 13.81 -14.32
CA GLU A 8 -99.59 14.24 -15.02
C GLU A 8 -98.17 13.91 -14.56
N SER A 9 -97.50 13.23 -15.50
CA SER A 9 -96.07 13.17 -15.76
C SER A 9 -95.49 14.52 -16.22
N ARG A 10 -94.43 14.99 -15.55
CA ARG A 10 -93.43 15.92 -16.11
C ARG A 10 -92.06 15.24 -16.14
N ARG A 11 -91.55 14.96 -17.34
CA ARG A 11 -90.16 14.53 -17.57
C ARG A 11 -89.23 15.72 -17.36
N LEU A 12 -88.22 15.55 -16.50
CA LEU A 12 -86.99 16.35 -16.51
C LEU A 12 -85.87 15.48 -17.09
N PRO A 13 -84.99 16.02 -17.95
CA PRO A 13 -83.95 15.24 -18.61
C PRO A 13 -82.88 14.83 -17.59
N ALA A 14 -82.53 13.53 -17.58
CA ALA A 14 -81.37 13.03 -16.87
C ALA A 14 -80.09 13.58 -17.55
N ALA A 15 -79.39 14.50 -16.88
CA ALA A 15 -78.02 14.81 -17.22
C ALA A 15 -77.16 13.60 -16.83
N ALA A 16 -76.63 12.89 -17.82
CA ALA A 16 -75.62 11.86 -17.59
C ALA A 16 -74.35 12.52 -17.00
N PRO A 17 -73.76 11.97 -15.92
CA PRO A 17 -72.47 12.45 -15.46
C PRO A 17 -71.43 12.18 -16.55
N ARG A 18 -70.78 13.23 -17.05
CA ARG A 18 -69.58 13.10 -17.87
C ARG A 18 -68.56 12.31 -17.05
N ARG A 19 -68.29 11.07 -17.47
CA ARG A 19 -67.24 10.23 -16.90
C ARG A 19 -65.91 10.96 -17.05
N GLN A 20 -65.32 11.37 -15.92
CA GLN A 20 -63.96 11.86 -15.81
C GLN A 20 -62.98 10.69 -15.99
N SER A 21 -62.83 10.18 -17.22
CA SER A 21 -61.82 9.16 -17.52
C SER A 21 -60.40 9.72 -17.64
N GLY A 22 -60.25 11.04 -17.81
CA GLY A 22 -58.94 11.70 -17.93
C GLY A 22 -58.18 11.86 -16.62
N VAL A 23 -58.88 12.17 -15.52
CA VAL A 23 -58.24 12.39 -14.20
C VAL A 23 -57.71 11.08 -13.63
N ALA A 24 -58.43 9.97 -13.82
CA ALA A 24 -58.00 8.66 -13.35
C ALA A 24 -56.74 8.18 -14.08
N LEU A 25 -56.61 8.45 -15.38
CA LEU A 25 -55.42 8.10 -16.16
C LEU A 25 -54.20 8.92 -15.73
N LEU A 26 -54.38 10.23 -15.51
CA LEU A 26 -53.33 11.11 -15.01
C LEU A 26 -52.90 10.72 -13.59
N ALA A 27 -53.85 10.39 -12.71
CA ALA A 27 -53.56 9.91 -11.36
C ALA A 27 -52.78 8.59 -11.37
N LEU A 28 -53.20 7.63 -12.20
CA LEU A 28 -52.50 6.36 -12.37
C LEU A 28 -51.08 6.57 -12.92
N LEU A 29 -50.92 7.44 -13.91
CA LEU A 29 -49.62 7.75 -14.50
C LEU A 29 -48.71 8.43 -13.46
N THR A 30 -49.23 9.38 -12.66
CA THR A 30 -48.45 10.00 -11.59
C THR A 30 -48.03 8.97 -10.53
N LEU A 31 -48.92 8.05 -10.14
CA LEU A 31 -48.59 6.99 -9.19
C LEU A 31 -47.51 6.05 -9.73
N LEU A 32 -47.58 5.68 -11.02
CA LEU A 32 -46.56 4.86 -11.65
C LEU A 32 -45.21 5.58 -11.74
N THR A 33 -45.21 6.88 -12.07
CA THR A 33 -43.95 7.66 -12.09
C THR A 33 -43.35 7.80 -10.69
N LEU A 34 -44.15 8.07 -9.66
CA LEU A 34 -43.69 8.17 -8.28
C LEU A 34 -43.16 6.82 -7.77
N TRP A 35 -43.81 5.71 -8.14
CA TRP A 35 -43.33 4.38 -7.81
C TRP A 35 -42.02 4.05 -8.52
N GLY A 36 -41.90 4.37 -9.81
CA GLY A 36 -40.65 4.20 -10.56
C GLY A 36 -39.50 5.02 -9.98
N LEU A 37 -39.75 6.28 -9.60
CA LEU A 37 -38.81 7.14 -8.90
C LEU A 37 -38.40 6.56 -7.54
N TYR A 38 -39.34 6.01 -6.77
CA TYR A 38 -39.06 5.39 -5.47
C TYR A 38 -38.12 4.18 -5.60
N LEU A 39 -38.36 3.30 -6.57
CA LEU A 39 -37.49 2.14 -6.82
C LEU A 39 -36.08 2.58 -7.27
N LEU A 40 -35.99 3.59 -8.15
CA LEU A 40 -34.72 4.10 -8.64
C LEU A 40 -33.88 4.77 -7.52
N VAL A 41 -34.51 5.53 -6.63
CA VAL A 41 -33.84 6.17 -5.48
C VAL A 41 -33.33 5.12 -4.48
N GLY A 42 -34.05 4.00 -4.31
CA GLY A 42 -33.60 2.89 -3.47
C GLY A 42 -32.29 2.27 -3.97
N GLU A 43 -32.19 2.00 -5.27
CA GLU A 43 -30.99 1.39 -5.89
C GLU A 43 -29.79 2.36 -5.94
N LEU A 44 -30.04 3.65 -6.20
CA LEU A 44 -29.00 4.69 -6.21
C LEU A 44 -28.33 4.86 -4.83
N ASN A 45 -29.11 4.82 -3.75
CA ASN A 45 -28.57 4.94 -2.38
C ASN A 45 -27.71 3.73 -2.00
N VAL A 46 -28.11 2.51 -2.39
CA VAL A 46 -27.36 1.29 -2.10
C VAL A 46 -26.05 1.27 -2.89
N THR A 47 -26.09 1.55 -4.18
CA THR A 47 -24.90 1.56 -5.04
C THR A 47 -23.89 2.63 -4.64
N GLN A 48 -24.33 3.87 -4.38
CA GLN A 48 -23.44 4.95 -3.92
C GLN A 48 -22.79 4.62 -2.57
N PHE A 49 -23.53 4.02 -1.64
CA PHE A 49 -23.01 3.61 -0.34
C PHE A 49 -21.98 2.47 -0.46
N GLN A 50 -22.21 1.51 -1.35
CA GLN A 50 -21.26 0.43 -1.63
C GLN A 50 -19.98 0.95 -2.31
N VAL A 51 -20.10 1.91 -3.23
CA VAL A 51 -18.95 2.57 -3.86
C VAL A 51 -18.14 3.34 -2.81
N ALA A 52 -18.78 4.16 -1.98
CA ALA A 52 -18.12 4.90 -0.92
C ALA A 52 -17.41 3.98 0.10
N ARG A 53 -18.00 2.81 0.42
CA ARG A 53 -17.35 1.81 1.28
C ARG A 53 -16.13 1.16 0.64
N LYS A 54 -16.19 0.86 -0.66
CA LYS A 54 -15.03 0.34 -1.41
C LYS A 54 -13.91 1.37 -1.51
N GLU A 55 -14.26 2.64 -1.72
CA GLU A 55 -13.30 3.75 -1.70
C GLU A 55 -12.67 3.94 -0.32
N ALA A 56 -13.45 3.89 0.76
CA ALA A 56 -12.95 4.02 2.13
C ALA A 56 -12.05 2.85 2.55
N ALA A 57 -12.44 1.61 2.24
CA ALA A 57 -11.60 0.43 2.47
C ALA A 57 -10.30 0.52 1.65
N GLY A 58 -10.39 0.96 0.39
CA GLY A 58 -9.23 1.22 -0.46
C GLY A 58 -8.31 2.29 0.11
N ALA A 59 -8.85 3.36 0.72
CA ALA A 59 -8.07 4.44 1.31
C ALA A 59 -7.27 3.98 2.54
N ALA A 60 -7.90 3.24 3.47
CA ALA A 60 -7.22 2.72 4.65
C ALA A 60 -6.10 1.74 4.27
N LEU A 61 -6.37 0.82 3.32
CA LEU A 61 -5.37 -0.11 2.80
C LEU A 61 -4.22 0.63 2.09
N ALA A 62 -4.53 1.63 1.26
CA ALA A 62 -3.53 2.42 0.58
C ALA A 62 -2.65 3.20 1.57
N GLN A 63 -3.23 3.79 2.61
CA GLN A 63 -2.48 4.46 3.68
C GLN A 63 -1.56 3.49 4.41
N ALA A 64 -2.04 2.29 4.77
CA ALA A 64 -1.23 1.25 5.38
C ALA A 64 -0.06 0.83 4.48
N LYS A 65 -0.29 0.64 3.17
CA LYS A 65 0.76 0.33 2.19
C LYS A 65 1.81 1.44 2.13
N GLN A 66 1.40 2.71 2.07
CA GLN A 66 2.36 3.82 2.08
C GLN A 66 3.13 3.91 3.40
N ALA A 67 2.47 3.63 4.53
CA ALA A 67 3.11 3.60 5.84
C ALA A 67 4.23 2.56 5.91
N LEU A 68 3.97 1.34 5.42
CA LEU A 68 4.94 0.25 5.37
C LEU A 68 6.13 0.61 4.48
N ILE A 69 5.88 1.15 3.28
CA ILE A 69 6.94 1.58 2.36
C ILE A 69 7.76 2.74 2.96
N GLY A 70 7.09 3.71 3.57
CA GLY A 70 7.71 4.85 4.23
C GLY A 70 8.58 4.41 5.42
N ARG A 71 8.07 3.53 6.29
CA ARG A 71 8.81 2.96 7.41
C ARG A 71 10.04 2.18 6.94
N ALA A 72 9.92 1.39 5.88
CA ALA A 72 11.04 0.62 5.33
C ALA A 72 12.12 1.52 4.73
N ALA A 73 11.77 2.54 3.94
CA ALA A 73 12.74 3.46 3.38
C ALA A 73 13.32 4.46 4.41
N GLY A 74 12.54 4.73 5.46
CA GLY A 74 12.90 5.62 6.56
C GLY A 74 13.72 4.96 7.66
N ASP A 75 13.88 3.63 7.67
CA ASP A 75 14.71 2.94 8.65
C ASP A 75 16.16 3.42 8.56
N ASP A 76 16.72 3.88 9.67
CA ASP A 76 18.09 4.39 9.70
C ASP A 76 19.16 3.29 9.80
N ASN A 77 18.77 2.09 10.23
CA ASN A 77 19.68 0.97 10.43
C ASN A 77 19.46 -0.17 9.45
N ARG A 78 18.25 -0.33 8.92
CA ARG A 78 17.89 -1.42 8.01
C ARG A 78 16.89 -0.97 6.94
N PRO A 79 17.29 -0.07 6.01
CA PRO A 79 16.44 0.27 4.88
C PRO A 79 15.90 -0.96 4.15
N GLY A 80 14.58 -1.06 4.03
CA GLY A 80 13.89 -2.21 3.42
C GLY A 80 13.29 -3.21 4.43
N SER A 81 13.63 -3.13 5.72
CA SER A 81 12.99 -3.97 6.72
C SER A 81 11.55 -3.52 7.01
N LEU A 82 10.74 -4.46 7.50
CA LEU A 82 9.35 -4.24 7.88
C LEU A 82 9.09 -4.74 9.32
N PRO A 83 8.26 -4.02 10.09
CA PRO A 83 7.96 -4.39 11.47
C PRO A 83 7.14 -5.68 11.53
N CYS A 84 7.32 -6.44 12.61
CA CYS A 84 6.47 -7.59 12.90
C CYS A 84 4.99 -7.17 13.05
N PRO A 85 4.04 -8.03 12.63
CA PRO A 85 2.63 -7.81 12.92
C PRO A 85 2.38 -7.65 14.42
N ALA A 86 1.44 -6.76 14.77
CA ALA A 86 0.98 -6.64 16.14
C ALA A 86 0.17 -7.88 16.53
N VAL A 87 0.40 -8.40 17.74
CA VAL A 87 -0.26 -9.61 18.27
C VAL A 87 -1.65 -9.32 18.85
N ASP A 88 -1.98 -8.03 19.00
CA ASP A 88 -3.23 -7.56 19.57
C ASP A 88 -3.61 -6.17 19.01
N GLU A 89 -4.66 -5.57 19.57
CA GLU A 89 -5.21 -4.29 19.14
C GLU A 89 -4.37 -3.07 19.56
N SER A 90 -3.28 -3.24 20.32
CA SER A 90 -2.41 -2.12 20.73
C SER A 90 -1.76 -1.39 19.54
N GLY A 91 -1.65 -2.09 18.40
CA GLY A 91 -1.01 -1.60 17.19
C GLY A 91 0.51 -1.49 17.32
N VAL A 92 1.12 -2.15 18.30
CA VAL A 92 2.56 -2.13 18.54
C VAL A 92 3.18 -3.42 18.00
N ALA A 93 4.21 -3.28 17.17
CA ALA A 93 5.04 -4.41 16.78
C ALA A 93 5.70 -5.01 18.03
N PRO A 94 5.52 -6.32 18.28
CA PRO A 94 6.05 -6.96 19.47
C PRO A 94 7.57 -7.10 19.39
N LEU A 95 8.19 -7.42 20.52
CA LEU A 95 9.56 -7.92 20.53
C LEU A 95 9.64 -9.27 19.81
N PHE A 96 10.81 -9.56 19.24
CA PHE A 96 11.08 -10.84 18.60
C PHE A 96 11.04 -12.00 19.61
N ALA A 97 10.52 -13.14 19.16
CA ALA A 97 10.65 -14.42 19.83
C ALA A 97 11.94 -15.10 19.32
N GLY A 98 13.05 -14.89 20.03
CA GLY A 98 14.37 -15.22 19.50
C GLY A 98 14.73 -14.26 18.36
N ASN A 99 14.83 -14.79 17.14
CA ASN A 99 15.09 -13.99 15.93
C ASN A 99 13.90 -13.97 14.95
N GLN A 100 12.73 -14.41 15.39
CA GLN A 100 11.50 -14.49 14.60
C GLN A 100 10.43 -13.56 15.14
N CYS A 101 9.55 -13.07 14.28
CA CYS A 101 8.33 -12.44 14.75
C CYS A 101 7.49 -13.47 15.54
N PRO A 102 6.80 -13.08 16.63
CA PRO A 102 5.88 -13.97 17.34
C PRO A 102 4.77 -14.54 16.43
N THR A 103 4.36 -13.77 15.42
CA THR A 103 3.50 -14.19 14.32
C THR A 103 3.89 -13.47 13.04
N TYR A 104 3.64 -14.10 11.89
CA TYR A 104 3.79 -13.48 10.57
C TYR A 104 2.46 -13.05 9.94
N VAL A 105 1.33 -13.34 10.60
CA VAL A 105 0.00 -12.81 10.29
C VAL A 105 -0.61 -12.28 11.58
N GLY A 106 -0.92 -10.98 11.61
CA GLY A 106 -1.39 -10.29 12.80
C GLY A 106 -2.07 -8.97 12.46
N ARG A 107 -2.31 -8.13 13.46
CA ARG A 107 -2.82 -6.77 13.23
C ARG A 107 -1.74 -5.91 12.57
N LEU A 108 -2.17 -4.95 11.76
CA LEU A 108 -1.27 -3.90 11.29
C LEU A 108 -0.70 -3.15 12.52
N PRO A 109 0.63 -3.01 12.63
CA PRO A 109 1.25 -2.33 13.77
C PRO A 109 1.16 -0.80 13.60
N TRP A 110 -0.07 -0.28 13.56
CA TRP A 110 -0.40 1.10 13.20
C TRP A 110 0.26 2.16 14.11
N ARG A 111 0.53 1.82 15.37
CA ARG A 111 1.23 2.71 16.30
C ARG A 111 2.72 2.73 16.01
N THR A 112 3.32 1.58 15.72
CA THR A 112 4.72 1.50 15.27
C THR A 112 4.93 2.20 13.93
N LEU A 113 3.91 2.20 13.07
CA LEU A 113 3.92 2.88 11.77
C LEU A 113 3.56 4.37 11.83
N ASP A 114 3.14 4.88 13.00
CA ASP A 114 2.73 6.28 13.20
C ASP A 114 1.67 6.80 12.22
N VAL A 115 0.65 5.99 11.91
CA VAL A 115 -0.41 6.33 10.95
C VAL A 115 -1.80 6.49 11.54
N GLY A 116 -1.90 6.51 12.87
CA GLY A 116 -3.17 6.46 13.59
C GLY A 116 -3.87 5.11 13.41
N GLU A 117 -4.98 4.92 14.11
CA GLU A 117 -5.69 3.65 14.13
C GLU A 117 -6.50 3.44 12.84
N LEU A 118 -5.88 2.82 11.82
CA LEU A 118 -6.51 2.54 10.54
C LEU A 118 -7.56 1.44 10.67
N ARG A 119 -8.78 1.76 10.28
CA ARG A 119 -9.94 0.85 10.32
C ARG A 119 -10.60 0.76 8.96
N ASP A 120 -11.15 -0.41 8.66
CA ASP A 120 -11.93 -0.64 7.45
C ASP A 120 -13.34 -0.05 7.53
N ALA A 121 -14.13 -0.23 6.47
CA ALA A 121 -15.51 0.25 6.40
C ALA A 121 -16.47 -0.41 7.40
N ALA A 122 -16.08 -1.54 8.01
CA ALA A 122 -16.80 -2.22 9.09
C ALA A 122 -16.28 -1.84 10.49
N GLY A 123 -15.36 -0.87 10.56
CA GLY A 123 -14.75 -0.40 11.80
C GLY A 123 -13.71 -1.39 12.38
N GLN A 124 -13.29 -2.40 11.63
CA GLN A 124 -12.28 -3.37 12.09
C GLN A 124 -10.88 -2.83 11.85
N LEU A 125 -9.95 -3.17 12.75
CA LEU A 125 -8.53 -2.94 12.53
C LEU A 125 -8.04 -3.73 11.31
N LEU A 126 -7.13 -3.14 10.56
CA LEU A 126 -6.46 -3.83 9.46
C LEU A 126 -5.58 -4.97 9.97
N TRP A 127 -5.53 -6.04 9.19
CA TRP A 127 -4.60 -7.15 9.37
C TRP A 127 -3.43 -7.03 8.40
N TYR A 128 -2.35 -7.73 8.72
CA TYR A 128 -1.07 -7.61 8.07
C TYR A 128 -0.33 -8.94 8.10
N ALA A 129 0.12 -9.38 6.92
CA ALA A 129 1.05 -10.48 6.75
C ALA A 129 2.42 -9.96 6.30
N LEU A 130 3.50 -10.51 6.86
CA LEU A 130 4.88 -10.13 6.59
C LEU A 130 5.66 -11.32 6.00
N ALA A 131 6.38 -11.10 4.90
CA ALA A 131 7.38 -12.04 4.41
C ALA A 131 8.54 -12.16 5.42
N PRO A 132 8.85 -13.37 5.94
CA PRO A 132 9.90 -13.53 6.95
C PRO A 132 11.29 -13.02 6.54
N ALA A 133 11.61 -13.00 5.23
CA ALA A 133 12.88 -12.46 4.73
C ALA A 133 13.05 -10.94 4.91
N LEU A 134 11.99 -10.20 5.24
CA LEU A 134 12.03 -8.74 5.40
C LEU A 134 11.77 -8.29 6.83
N ARG A 135 11.76 -9.22 7.80
CA ARG A 135 11.58 -8.86 9.21
C ARG A 135 12.71 -7.94 9.68
N ASP A 136 12.36 -7.01 10.57
CA ASP A 136 13.27 -6.01 11.12
C ASP A 136 14.26 -6.58 12.16
N ASP A 137 15.11 -7.52 11.71
CA ASP A 137 16.12 -8.22 12.51
C ASP A 137 17.39 -8.48 11.68
N ASP A 138 18.55 -8.50 12.33
CA ASP A 138 19.84 -8.68 11.64
C ASP A 138 19.96 -10.07 10.99
N SER A 139 19.29 -11.09 11.54
CA SER A 139 19.29 -12.44 10.95
C SER A 139 18.44 -12.56 9.67
N ALA A 140 17.79 -11.48 9.24
CA ALA A 140 17.10 -11.39 7.95
C ALA A 140 17.97 -10.77 6.85
N GLN A 141 19.14 -10.23 7.20
CA GLN A 141 20.06 -9.64 6.24
C GLN A 141 20.69 -10.73 5.34
N PRO A 142 20.98 -10.42 4.06
CA PRO A 142 20.81 -9.12 3.43
C PRO A 142 19.35 -8.81 3.02
N ILE A 143 18.92 -7.58 3.33
CA ILE A 143 17.64 -7.01 2.88
C ILE A 143 17.94 -5.96 1.80
N ASN A 144 17.80 -6.37 0.54
CA ASN A 144 18.07 -5.55 -0.64
C ASN A 144 17.14 -5.95 -1.81
N PHE A 145 17.31 -5.31 -2.97
CA PHE A 145 16.44 -5.57 -4.13
C PHE A 145 16.45 -7.03 -4.61
N GLU A 146 17.51 -7.79 -4.35
CA GLU A 146 17.60 -9.21 -4.71
C GLU A 146 16.98 -10.14 -3.65
N THR A 147 16.59 -9.62 -2.48
CA THR A 147 15.89 -10.41 -1.46
C THR A 147 14.58 -10.96 -2.03
N VAL A 148 14.45 -12.29 -2.05
CA VAL A 148 13.28 -12.99 -2.57
C VAL A 148 12.27 -13.19 -1.42
N PRO A 149 11.12 -12.48 -1.42
CA PRO A 149 10.12 -12.67 -0.39
C PRO A 149 9.27 -13.92 -0.69
N GLN A 150 8.69 -14.49 0.37
CA GLN A 150 8.01 -15.78 0.28
C GLN A 150 6.50 -15.70 0.06
N LEU A 151 5.87 -14.53 0.29
CA LEU A 151 4.42 -14.42 0.16
C LEU A 151 3.99 -14.40 -1.31
N ARG A 152 2.77 -14.92 -1.54
CA ARG A 152 2.10 -14.90 -2.84
C ARG A 152 0.68 -14.38 -2.66
N LEU A 153 0.18 -13.65 -3.64
CA LEU A 153 -1.22 -13.24 -3.73
C LEU A 153 -1.78 -13.75 -5.05
N ASP A 154 -2.83 -14.57 -5.02
CA ASP A 154 -3.43 -15.18 -6.21
C ASP A 154 -2.40 -15.96 -7.05
N GLY A 155 -1.42 -16.59 -6.38
CA GLY A 155 -0.30 -17.29 -7.00
C GLY A 155 0.81 -16.39 -7.56
N ALA A 156 0.63 -15.07 -7.60
CA ALA A 156 1.65 -14.12 -8.02
C ALA A 156 2.74 -13.98 -6.93
N PRO A 157 4.03 -14.17 -7.27
CA PRO A 157 5.13 -14.11 -6.32
C PRO A 157 5.59 -12.67 -6.05
N ASN A 158 6.70 -12.51 -5.32
CA ASN A 158 7.35 -11.23 -5.04
C ASN A 158 6.52 -10.29 -4.14
N VAL A 159 5.72 -10.84 -3.24
CA VAL A 159 4.94 -10.06 -2.27
C VAL A 159 5.70 -10.00 -0.95
N VAL A 160 6.03 -8.80 -0.48
CA VAL A 160 6.78 -8.59 0.77
C VAL A 160 5.87 -8.47 1.99
N ALA A 161 4.65 -8.01 1.76
CA ALA A 161 3.63 -7.88 2.77
C ALA A 161 2.24 -7.84 2.14
N ILE A 162 1.23 -8.19 2.91
CA ILE A 162 -0.17 -8.09 2.53
C ILE A 162 -0.93 -7.37 3.65
N VAL A 163 -1.78 -6.43 3.29
CA VAL A 163 -2.69 -5.77 4.22
C VAL A 163 -4.12 -6.22 3.91
N PHE A 164 -4.87 -6.57 4.95
CA PHE A 164 -6.25 -7.05 4.82
C PHE A 164 -7.20 -6.12 5.58
N ALA A 165 -8.35 -5.85 4.96
CA ALA A 165 -9.52 -5.33 5.63
C ALA A 165 -10.51 -6.48 5.80
N PRO A 166 -10.71 -6.99 7.04
CA PRO A 166 -11.44 -8.23 7.31
C PRO A 166 -12.98 -8.09 7.24
N GLY A 167 -13.50 -6.88 7.03
CA GLY A 167 -14.92 -6.66 6.84
C GLY A 167 -15.79 -7.04 8.05
N VAL A 168 -17.07 -7.27 7.78
CA VAL A 168 -18.04 -7.69 8.81
C VAL A 168 -17.82 -9.16 9.17
N PRO A 169 -18.10 -9.60 10.42
CA PRO A 169 -17.95 -11.00 10.78
C PRO A 169 -18.85 -11.90 9.93
N LEU A 170 -18.26 -12.97 9.37
CA LEU A 170 -19.01 -14.04 8.72
C LEU A 170 -19.63 -14.99 9.75
N ALA A 171 -20.56 -15.85 9.34
CA ALA A 171 -21.36 -16.68 10.24
C ALA A 171 -20.54 -17.61 11.16
N ASN A 172 -19.33 -17.99 10.73
CA ASN A 172 -18.39 -18.84 11.47
C ASN A 172 -17.36 -18.05 12.31
N GLN A 173 -17.38 -16.71 12.28
CA GLN A 173 -16.42 -15.84 12.94
C GLN A 173 -17.00 -15.23 14.23
N ASN A 174 -17.22 -16.09 15.23
CA ASN A 174 -17.94 -15.72 16.46
C ASN A 174 -17.01 -15.27 17.61
N GLY A 175 -15.68 -15.30 17.43
CA GLY A 175 -14.72 -14.93 18.46
C GLY A 175 -14.32 -13.46 18.51
N ARG A 176 -15.03 -12.57 17.78
CA ARG A 176 -14.77 -11.12 17.82
C ARG A 176 -15.46 -10.45 19.03
N PRO A 177 -14.79 -9.55 19.79
CA PRO A 177 -13.39 -9.14 19.66
C PRO A 177 -12.43 -10.20 20.22
N GLY A 178 -11.36 -10.48 19.46
CA GLY A 178 -10.32 -11.44 19.80
C GLY A 178 -9.11 -11.29 18.87
N ASN A 179 -8.09 -12.14 19.04
CA ASN A 179 -6.83 -12.06 18.27
C ASN A 179 -6.60 -13.27 17.34
N ALA A 180 -7.56 -14.19 17.23
CA ALA A 180 -7.43 -15.33 16.33
C ALA A 180 -7.60 -14.90 14.87
N VAL A 181 -6.69 -15.34 13.98
CA VAL A 181 -6.73 -15.02 12.55
C VAL A 181 -8.04 -15.47 11.91
N ALA A 182 -8.47 -16.70 12.20
CA ALA A 182 -9.67 -17.31 11.64
C ALA A 182 -10.99 -16.64 12.06
N ASP A 183 -10.97 -15.81 13.12
CA ASP A 183 -12.13 -15.00 13.49
C ASP A 183 -12.24 -13.74 12.62
N TYR A 184 -11.25 -13.42 11.79
CA TYR A 184 -11.22 -12.18 11.01
C TYR A 184 -10.98 -12.38 9.51
N LEU A 185 -10.01 -13.22 9.14
CA LEU A 185 -9.67 -13.50 7.74
C LEU A 185 -10.43 -14.72 7.23
N ASP A 186 -10.63 -14.78 5.91
CA ASP A 186 -11.51 -15.74 5.26
C ASP A 186 -10.78 -16.78 4.42
N GLY A 187 -11.23 -18.04 4.50
CA GLY A 187 -10.73 -19.12 3.65
C GLY A 187 -9.21 -19.28 3.72
N SER A 188 -8.55 -19.26 2.56
CA SER A 188 -7.08 -19.38 2.48
C SER A 188 -6.34 -18.23 3.17
N ASN A 189 -6.96 -17.07 3.37
CA ASN A 189 -6.31 -15.99 4.10
C ASN A 189 -6.12 -16.29 5.61
N ALA A 190 -6.72 -17.38 6.12
CA ALA A 190 -6.67 -17.77 7.52
C ALA A 190 -6.10 -19.18 7.77
N ASP A 191 -5.57 -19.87 6.77
CA ASP A 191 -5.11 -21.26 6.91
C ASP A 191 -3.66 -21.40 7.42
N GLY A 192 -2.91 -20.29 7.45
CA GLY A 192 -1.59 -20.19 8.05
C GLY A 192 -0.42 -20.47 7.10
N ASP A 193 -0.66 -20.60 5.79
CA ASP A 193 0.40 -20.68 4.80
C ASP A 193 0.86 -19.29 4.30
N GLN A 194 1.55 -19.23 3.16
CA GLN A 194 2.08 -18.00 2.55
C GLN A 194 1.39 -17.61 1.23
N ASP A 195 0.30 -18.32 0.89
CA ASP A 195 -0.45 -18.22 -0.35
C ASP A 195 -1.84 -17.59 -0.07
N PHE A 196 -1.91 -16.28 -0.23
CA PHE A 196 -3.13 -15.52 0.04
C PHE A 196 -3.97 -15.33 -1.23
N VAL A 197 -5.25 -15.03 -1.05
CA VAL A 197 -6.21 -14.89 -2.15
C VAL A 197 -6.99 -13.58 -2.06
N SER A 198 -7.30 -13.00 -3.22
CA SER A 198 -8.27 -11.93 -3.38
C SER A 198 -9.49 -12.42 -4.15
N GLY A 199 -10.65 -11.78 -3.96
CA GLY A 199 -11.87 -12.25 -4.61
C GLY A 199 -13.07 -11.34 -4.44
N PRO A 200 -14.15 -11.60 -5.19
CA PRO A 200 -15.42 -10.89 -5.01
C PRO A 200 -16.04 -11.24 -3.66
N GLN A 201 -16.69 -10.24 -3.05
CA GLN A 201 -17.39 -10.45 -1.78
C GLN A 201 -18.56 -11.42 -1.94
N SER A 202 -18.70 -12.33 -0.97
CA SER A 202 -19.71 -13.37 -0.88
C SER A 202 -20.07 -13.63 0.59
N ALA A 203 -21.01 -14.55 0.83
CA ALA A 203 -21.38 -14.96 2.19
C ALA A 203 -20.25 -15.71 2.94
N ALA A 204 -19.22 -16.16 2.23
CA ALA A 204 -18.10 -16.94 2.77
C ALA A 204 -16.73 -16.26 2.59
N PHE A 205 -16.69 -15.07 1.98
CA PHE A 205 -15.46 -14.33 1.71
C PHE A 205 -15.78 -12.85 1.54
N ASN A 206 -15.32 -11.99 2.42
CA ASN A 206 -15.50 -10.54 2.35
C ASN A 206 -14.22 -9.73 2.61
N ASP A 207 -13.09 -10.39 2.87
CA ASP A 207 -11.76 -9.80 2.92
C ASP A 207 -11.46 -8.92 1.70
N VAL A 208 -10.97 -7.71 1.95
CA VAL A 208 -10.34 -6.87 0.92
C VAL A 208 -8.84 -6.87 1.14
N VAL A 209 -8.10 -7.25 0.10
CA VAL A 209 -6.66 -7.53 0.19
C VAL A 209 -5.88 -6.54 -0.64
N LEU A 210 -4.76 -6.04 -0.11
CA LEU A 210 -3.81 -5.20 -0.82
C LEU A 210 -2.38 -5.71 -0.62
N ALA A 211 -1.73 -6.12 -1.70
CA ALA A 211 -0.32 -6.50 -1.68
C ALA A 211 0.62 -5.27 -1.68
N VAL A 212 1.70 -5.40 -0.92
CA VAL A 212 2.94 -4.63 -1.07
C VAL A 212 3.94 -5.55 -1.78
N THR A 213 4.30 -5.20 -3.01
CA THR A 213 5.25 -6.01 -3.80
C THR A 213 6.69 -5.61 -3.48
N ARG A 214 7.65 -6.48 -3.82
CA ARG A 214 9.09 -6.18 -3.76
C ARG A 214 9.42 -4.91 -4.54
N ASP A 215 8.82 -4.74 -5.72
CA ASP A 215 9.04 -3.56 -6.55
C ASP A 215 8.41 -2.29 -5.93
N ASP A 216 7.23 -2.39 -5.30
CA ASP A 216 6.63 -1.26 -4.56
C ASP A 216 7.56 -0.74 -3.46
N LEU A 217 8.09 -1.67 -2.66
CA LEU A 217 8.96 -1.40 -1.52
C LEU A 217 10.28 -0.80 -1.98
N PHE A 218 11.00 -1.52 -2.85
CA PHE A 218 12.34 -1.16 -3.24
C PHE A 218 12.41 -0.02 -4.25
N ARG A 219 11.32 0.35 -4.92
CA ARG A 219 11.26 1.59 -5.70
C ARG A 219 11.61 2.81 -4.84
N VAL A 220 11.21 2.83 -3.57
CA VAL A 220 11.51 3.93 -2.64
C VAL A 220 12.81 3.67 -1.88
N VAL A 221 13.03 2.45 -1.40
CA VAL A 221 14.28 2.10 -0.68
C VAL A 221 15.50 2.32 -1.57
N ASN A 222 15.47 1.93 -2.86
CA ASN A 222 16.59 2.15 -3.78
C ASN A 222 16.93 3.64 -3.90
N GLN A 223 15.93 4.53 -3.89
CA GLN A 223 16.18 5.98 -3.91
C GLN A 223 16.81 6.48 -2.61
N ARG A 224 16.43 5.92 -1.45
CA ARG A 224 17.13 6.16 -0.18
C ARG A 224 18.60 5.75 -0.31
N ILE A 225 18.89 4.55 -0.82
CA ILE A 225 20.26 4.04 -0.98
C ILE A 225 21.09 4.96 -1.87
N LEU A 226 20.58 5.33 -3.05
CA LEU A 226 21.27 6.24 -3.96
C LEU A 226 21.48 7.63 -3.34
N GLY A 227 20.51 8.11 -2.55
CA GLY A 227 20.63 9.35 -1.79
C GLY A 227 21.75 9.32 -0.74
N GLU A 228 21.96 8.18 -0.08
CA GLU A 228 23.05 7.98 0.90
C GLU A 228 24.41 7.93 0.20
N VAL A 229 24.52 7.20 -0.93
CA VAL A 229 25.73 7.17 -1.78
C VAL A 229 26.09 8.56 -2.31
N ARG A 230 25.09 9.35 -2.69
CA ARG A 230 25.27 10.74 -3.12
C ARG A 230 25.78 11.64 -1.99
N ALA A 231 25.49 11.29 -0.73
CA ALA A 231 25.46 12.14 0.47
C ALA A 231 24.11 12.87 0.67
N ARG A 232 23.26 12.34 1.57
CA ARG A 232 21.91 12.83 1.87
C ARG A 232 21.93 14.29 2.37
N ALA A 233 20.91 15.07 1.99
CA ALA A 233 20.86 16.54 2.20
C ALA A 233 20.92 17.01 3.67
N GLU A 234 20.55 16.16 4.64
CA GLU A 234 20.65 16.47 6.07
C GLU A 234 22.11 16.60 6.55
N ASN A 235 23.07 16.07 5.78
CA ASN A 235 24.52 16.17 6.01
C ASN A 235 25.21 17.21 5.10
N ALA A 236 24.44 18.08 4.40
CA ALA A 236 24.96 18.94 3.32
C ALA A 236 25.76 20.18 3.77
N SER A 237 26.24 20.22 5.01
CA SER A 237 27.07 21.31 5.52
C SER A 237 28.54 21.13 5.09
N LEU A 238 28.81 21.23 3.78
CA LEU A 238 30.05 20.82 3.10
C LEU A 238 30.35 19.31 3.21
N PRO A 239 30.90 18.67 2.17
CA PRO A 239 30.63 17.27 1.96
C PRO A 239 31.83 16.44 2.45
N ASP A 240 31.76 15.95 3.68
CA ASP A 240 32.75 14.99 4.19
C ASP A 240 32.38 13.55 3.82
N HIS A 241 31.26 13.34 3.12
CA HIS A 241 30.69 12.02 2.84
C HIS A 241 30.22 11.85 1.39
N GLY A 242 30.14 10.59 0.96
CA GLY A 242 29.61 10.16 -0.34
C GLY A 242 30.34 10.72 -1.55
N LEU A 243 29.70 10.60 -2.72
CA LEU A 243 30.24 11.08 -3.98
C LEU A 243 30.43 12.59 -4.02
N LEU A 244 29.49 13.37 -3.47
CA LEU A 244 29.63 14.82 -3.40
C LEU A 244 30.85 15.22 -2.55
N GLY A 245 31.15 14.45 -1.51
CA GLY A 245 32.29 14.71 -0.64
C GLY A 245 33.61 14.48 -1.31
N TYR A 246 33.72 13.32 -1.95
CA TYR A 246 34.86 13.01 -2.79
C TYR A 246 35.08 14.08 -3.86
N GLN A 247 34.02 14.48 -4.57
CA GLN A 247 34.14 15.43 -5.68
C GLN A 247 34.61 16.81 -5.22
N ALA A 248 34.08 17.33 -4.10
CA ALA A 248 34.50 18.62 -3.59
C ALA A 248 35.97 18.63 -3.12
N LEU A 249 36.44 17.53 -2.52
CA LEU A 249 37.80 17.40 -2.02
C LEU A 249 38.82 17.19 -3.16
N ASN A 250 38.46 16.47 -4.21
CA ASN A 250 39.38 16.06 -5.27
C ASN A 250 39.22 16.86 -6.57
N GLY A 251 38.19 17.72 -6.68
CA GLY A 251 37.89 18.48 -7.90
C GLY A 251 37.24 17.65 -9.02
N GLY A 252 36.94 16.38 -8.77
CA GLY A 252 36.26 15.49 -9.70
C GLY A 252 35.76 14.21 -9.03
N PHE A 253 34.73 13.58 -9.60
CA PHE A 253 34.29 12.25 -9.17
C PHE A 253 35.38 11.19 -9.40
N PRO A 254 35.40 10.07 -8.64
CA PRO A 254 36.40 9.02 -8.83
C PRO A 254 36.19 8.27 -10.14
N ALA A 255 37.21 7.52 -10.59
CA ALA A 255 37.01 6.49 -11.60
C ALA A 255 36.13 5.35 -11.02
N ALA A 256 35.56 4.50 -11.86
CA ALA A 256 34.75 3.38 -11.41
C ALA A 256 35.62 2.22 -10.89
N ASP A 257 35.01 1.36 -10.07
CA ASP A 257 35.56 0.06 -9.68
C ASP A 257 35.24 -0.98 -10.79
N GLY A 258 36.25 -1.38 -11.54
CA GLY A 258 36.12 -2.27 -12.69
C GLY A 258 36.29 -3.75 -12.36
N ASP A 259 37.07 -4.07 -11.32
CA ASP A 259 37.39 -5.44 -10.92
C ASP A 259 36.65 -5.93 -9.65
N THR A 260 35.82 -5.06 -9.06
CA THR A 260 34.94 -5.29 -7.91
C THR A 260 35.66 -5.47 -6.57
N ASP A 261 36.87 -4.92 -6.41
CA ASP A 261 37.60 -4.94 -5.13
C ASP A 261 37.20 -3.82 -4.14
N GLY A 262 36.38 -2.88 -4.62
CA GLY A 262 35.86 -1.72 -3.88
C GLY A 262 36.65 -0.44 -4.06
N TRP A 263 37.75 -0.43 -4.81
CA TRP A 263 38.60 0.73 -5.11
C TRP A 263 38.41 1.23 -6.55
N ALA A 264 38.76 2.49 -6.78
CA ALA A 264 38.71 3.09 -8.10
C ALA A 264 39.85 2.61 -9.01
N ASP A 265 39.52 2.21 -10.23
CA ASP A 265 40.48 1.81 -11.26
C ASP A 265 40.77 2.95 -12.24
N ALA A 266 42.04 3.35 -12.34
CA ALA A 266 42.44 4.47 -13.20
C ALA A 266 42.00 4.28 -14.66
N GLY A 267 41.22 5.23 -15.18
CA GLY A 267 40.72 5.23 -16.56
C GLY A 267 39.45 4.42 -16.79
N VAL A 268 38.91 3.74 -15.78
CA VAL A 268 37.63 3.03 -15.88
C VAL A 268 36.48 4.00 -15.63
N LEU A 269 35.61 4.16 -16.63
CA LEU A 269 34.51 5.13 -16.57
C LEU A 269 33.20 4.52 -16.06
N ALA A 270 33.02 3.21 -16.14
CA ALA A 270 31.78 2.55 -15.73
C ALA A 270 32.08 1.19 -15.09
N GLY A 271 31.37 0.88 -14.00
CA GLY A 271 31.62 -0.29 -13.18
C GLY A 271 30.75 -0.28 -11.92
N ARG A 272 31.34 -0.69 -10.81
CA ARG A 272 30.78 -0.55 -9.47
C ARG A 272 31.21 0.76 -8.82
N LEU A 273 30.50 1.13 -7.77
CA LEU A 273 30.88 2.26 -6.93
C LEU A 273 32.19 1.92 -6.20
N PRO A 274 33.26 2.74 -6.33
CA PRO A 274 34.50 2.57 -5.58
C PRO A 274 34.31 2.98 -4.11
N TYR A 275 33.51 2.22 -3.37
CA TYR A 275 33.00 2.62 -2.07
C TYR A 275 34.08 2.79 -1.00
N ARG A 276 35.27 2.20 -1.18
CA ARG A 276 36.41 2.33 -0.25
C ARG A 276 37.16 3.66 -0.40
N ASP A 277 37.03 4.32 -1.54
CA ASP A 277 37.53 5.69 -1.76
C ASP A 277 36.59 6.75 -1.17
N LEU A 278 35.37 6.36 -0.78
CA LEU A 278 34.34 7.25 -0.27
C LEU A 278 34.26 7.19 1.25
N SER A 279 33.94 8.33 1.85
CA SER A 279 33.64 8.44 3.27
C SER A 279 32.14 8.33 3.51
N PHE A 280 31.72 7.61 4.54
CA PHE A 280 30.32 7.51 4.97
C PHE A 280 30.21 7.68 6.48
N SER A 281 29.02 8.00 6.98
CA SER A 281 28.76 7.92 8.42
C SER A 281 28.91 6.47 8.89
N PRO A 282 29.32 6.21 10.15
CA PRO A 282 29.44 4.84 10.66
C PRO A 282 28.16 4.02 10.54
N ALA A 283 27.00 4.67 10.75
CA ALA A 283 25.69 4.03 10.59
C ALA A 283 25.44 3.63 9.13
N ALA A 284 25.66 4.54 8.18
CA ALA A 284 25.51 4.27 6.75
C ALA A 284 26.41 3.13 6.28
N LEU A 285 27.70 3.18 6.65
CA LEU A 285 28.67 2.14 6.31
C LEU A 285 28.23 0.76 6.85
N ALA A 286 27.74 0.71 8.09
CA ALA A 286 27.30 -0.53 8.71
C ALA A 286 26.16 -1.19 7.94
N TRP A 287 25.07 -0.47 7.66
CA TRP A 287 23.90 -1.08 7.02
C TRP A 287 24.07 -1.28 5.52
N LEU A 288 24.85 -0.43 4.82
CA LEU A 288 25.18 -0.65 3.40
C LEU A 288 25.97 -1.95 3.22
N THR A 289 26.91 -2.20 4.14
CA THR A 289 27.72 -3.43 4.14
C THR A 289 26.91 -4.65 4.55
N ALA A 290 26.15 -4.57 5.64
CA ALA A 290 25.40 -5.70 6.16
C ALA A 290 24.29 -6.19 5.21
N ASN A 291 23.75 -5.29 4.37
CA ASN A 291 22.73 -5.62 3.37
C ASN A 291 23.29 -5.83 1.96
N ASP A 292 24.61 -5.97 1.80
CA ASP A 292 25.27 -6.24 0.51
C ASP A 292 24.92 -5.21 -0.60
N TRP A 293 24.74 -3.94 -0.21
CA TRP A 293 24.37 -2.90 -1.17
C TRP A 293 25.51 -2.52 -2.11
N TRP A 294 26.77 -2.61 -1.66
CA TRP A 294 27.94 -2.21 -2.46
C TRP A 294 28.01 -2.94 -3.81
N ARG A 295 27.70 -4.23 -3.82
CA ARG A 295 27.65 -5.05 -5.04
C ARG A 295 26.53 -4.62 -6.00
N LEU A 296 25.47 -4.01 -5.48
CA LEU A 296 24.28 -3.62 -6.24
C LEU A 296 24.34 -2.19 -6.76
N VAL A 297 25.26 -1.34 -6.28
CA VAL A 297 25.39 0.03 -6.79
C VAL A 297 26.25 0.03 -8.06
N SER A 298 25.59 0.23 -9.19
CA SER A 298 26.24 0.59 -10.46
C SER A 298 26.69 2.05 -10.44
N TYR A 299 27.82 2.33 -11.07
CA TYR A 299 28.41 3.66 -11.13
C TYR A 299 28.97 3.95 -12.52
N THR A 300 28.85 5.20 -12.96
CA THR A 300 29.44 5.71 -14.19
C THR A 300 29.92 7.15 -13.98
N GLN A 301 31.21 7.39 -14.20
CA GLN A 301 31.78 8.72 -14.28
C GLN A 301 31.54 9.27 -15.69
N ILE A 302 30.57 10.19 -15.84
CA ILE A 302 30.23 10.79 -17.14
C ILE A 302 31.22 11.90 -17.47
N SER A 303 31.61 12.68 -16.45
CA SER A 303 32.66 13.68 -16.51
C SER A 303 33.21 13.90 -15.09
N PRO A 304 34.27 14.70 -14.90
CA PRO A 304 34.71 15.09 -13.55
C PRO A 304 33.59 15.69 -12.69
N CYS A 305 32.59 16.32 -13.31
CA CYS A 305 31.51 17.05 -12.65
C CYS A 305 30.15 16.37 -12.71
N LEU A 306 30.05 15.20 -13.33
CA LEU A 306 28.81 14.46 -13.45
C LEU A 306 29.07 12.96 -13.34
N ALA A 307 28.43 12.33 -12.37
CA ALA A 307 28.38 10.88 -12.24
C ALA A 307 26.93 10.40 -12.29
N ARG A 308 26.75 9.13 -12.66
CA ARG A 308 25.46 8.43 -12.58
C ARG A 308 25.63 7.21 -11.70
N ILE A 309 24.72 7.05 -10.74
CA ILE A 309 24.60 5.87 -9.90
C ILE A 309 23.26 5.19 -10.16
N GLY A 310 23.18 3.89 -9.92
CA GLY A 310 21.93 3.14 -10.03
C GLY A 310 21.99 1.81 -9.30
N ILE A 311 20.83 1.17 -9.13
CA ILE A 311 20.75 -0.16 -8.49
C ILE A 311 20.57 -1.24 -9.56
N VAL A 312 21.53 -2.16 -9.62
CA VAL A 312 21.54 -3.31 -10.55
C VAL A 312 20.26 -4.12 -10.40
N GLY A 313 19.67 -4.52 -11.52
CA GLY A 313 18.41 -5.26 -11.56
C GLY A 313 17.16 -4.39 -11.42
N SER A 314 17.28 -3.12 -11.06
CA SER A 314 16.15 -2.18 -10.94
C SER A 314 16.24 -1.04 -11.97
N ALA A 315 15.16 -0.27 -12.11
CA ALA A 315 15.15 0.95 -12.92
C ALA A 315 15.63 2.20 -12.14
N ALA A 316 16.07 2.06 -10.89
CA ALA A 316 16.48 3.19 -10.07
C ALA A 316 17.86 3.71 -10.49
N THR A 317 17.89 4.96 -10.95
CA THR A 317 19.12 5.69 -11.27
C THR A 317 19.07 7.10 -10.70
N MET A 318 20.23 7.71 -10.46
CA MET A 318 20.37 9.09 -10.00
C MET A 318 21.62 9.71 -10.62
N ASP A 319 21.46 10.91 -11.19
CA ASP A 319 22.59 11.73 -11.60
C ASP A 319 23.08 12.55 -10.41
N VAL A 320 24.40 12.60 -10.24
CA VAL A 320 25.09 13.31 -9.19
C VAL A 320 25.94 14.39 -9.84
N SER A 321 25.53 15.65 -9.66
CA SER A 321 26.25 16.82 -10.17
C SER A 321 27.19 17.34 -9.09
N GLY A 322 28.46 17.55 -9.45
CA GLY A 322 29.45 18.16 -8.55
C GLY A 322 29.08 19.61 -8.22
N ALA A 323 29.48 20.07 -7.05
CA ALA A 323 29.25 21.45 -6.60
C ALA A 323 30.60 22.09 -6.25
N GLY A 324 31.09 23.01 -7.08
CA GLY A 324 32.36 23.69 -6.83
C GLY A 324 32.90 24.39 -8.08
N PRO A 325 33.92 25.26 -7.97
CA PRO A 325 34.40 26.11 -9.08
C PRO A 325 34.93 25.34 -10.29
N ALA A 326 35.32 24.07 -10.13
CA ALA A 326 35.69 23.19 -11.23
C ALA A 326 34.49 22.67 -12.05
N CYS A 327 33.27 22.86 -11.55
CA CYS A 327 32.02 22.37 -12.11
C CYS A 327 31.03 23.54 -12.33
N PRO A 328 30.59 23.78 -13.58
CA PRO A 328 29.68 24.88 -13.91
C PRO A 328 28.25 24.67 -13.39
#